data_AF-A0A1E3M071-F1
#
_entry.id   AF-A0A1E3M071-F1
#
_cell.length_a   1.000
_cell.length_b   1.000
_cell.length_c   1.000
_cell.angle_alpha   90.00
_cell.angle_beta   90.00
_cell.angle_gamma   90.00
#
_symmetry.space_group_name_H-M   'P 1'
#
loop_
_entity.id
_entity.type
_entity.pdbx_description
1 polymer ?
#
loop_
_entity_poly.entity_id
_entity_poly.type
_entity_poly.pdbx_seq_one_letter_code
_entity_poly.pdbx_strand_id
1 'polypeptide(L)'
;MALGFSGAGSAQLLSRPEGEFRTFIGRLEYDPARSCYKPTRPYSDDSYARQAYIDQAKRHMECLNAATENDLKYAEKAILAGHKKAVDEFLDEVRRGY
;
A
#
# COMPACT_ATOMS: atom_id res chain seq x y z
N MET A 1 18.65 -4.07 42.57
CA MET A 1 18.24 -2.95 41.68
C MET A 1 18.41 -3.42 40.25
N ALA A 2 17.30 -3.69 39.57
CA ALA A 2 17.29 -4.17 38.19
C ALA A 2 17.32 -2.97 37.24
N LEU A 3 18.41 -2.82 36.48
CA LEU A 3 18.44 -1.93 35.32
C LEU A 3 17.89 -2.72 34.14
N GLY A 4 16.56 -2.77 34.05
CA GLY A 4 15.86 -3.25 32.86
C GLY A 4 16.06 -2.27 31.72
N PHE A 5 17.10 -2.46 30.94
CA PHE A 5 17.19 -1.91 29.59
C PHE A 5 16.18 -2.65 28.73
N SER A 6 14.93 -2.22 28.79
CA SER A 6 13.92 -2.51 27.77
C SER A 6 14.37 -1.81 26.51
N GLY A 7 15.23 -2.47 25.74
CA GLY A 7 15.56 -2.05 24.39
C GLY A 7 14.26 -1.96 23.61
N ALA A 8 13.77 -0.73 23.41
CA ALA A 8 12.82 -0.43 22.37
C ALA A 8 13.54 -0.74 21.05
N GLY A 9 13.50 -2.00 20.63
CA GLY A 9 13.95 -2.43 19.33
C GLY A 9 13.12 -1.66 18.31
N SER A 10 13.70 -0.61 17.75
CA SER A 10 13.19 0.07 16.58
C SER A 10 13.08 -0.96 15.46
N ALA A 11 11.88 -1.53 15.28
CA ALA A 11 11.50 -2.34 14.14
C ALA A 11 11.36 -1.44 12.88
N GLN A 12 12.35 -0.58 12.63
CA GLN A 12 12.40 0.37 11.50
C GLN A 12 13.01 -0.24 10.24
N LEU A 13 13.29 -1.55 10.22
CA LEU A 13 13.84 -2.23 9.06
C LEU A 13 12.97 -3.43 8.67
N LEU A 14 12.60 -3.47 7.38
CA LEU A 14 12.22 -4.64 6.58
C LEU A 14 10.74 -4.95 6.32
N SER A 15 9.86 -3.97 6.36
CA SER A 15 8.67 -4.01 5.48
C SER A 15 8.81 -2.94 4.42
N ARG A 16 9.45 -3.29 3.30
CA ARG A 16 9.14 -2.58 2.06
C ARG A 16 7.63 -2.64 1.91
N PRO A 17 6.92 -1.52 1.73
CA PRO A 17 5.51 -1.57 1.45
C PRO A 17 5.30 -2.47 0.23
N GLU A 18 4.52 -3.52 0.40
CA GLU A 18 4.02 -4.28 -0.74
C GLU A 18 2.79 -3.54 -1.29
N GLY A 19 2.74 -3.35 -2.60
CA GLY A 19 1.79 -2.46 -3.29
C GLY A 19 2.45 -1.19 -3.85
N GLU A 20 1.68 -0.25 -4.39
CA GLU A 20 2.22 1.01 -4.96
C GLU A 20 2.65 2.04 -3.92
N PHE A 21 2.80 1.60 -2.68
CA PHE A 21 3.22 2.40 -1.55
C PHE A 21 4.74 2.63 -1.57
N ARG A 22 5.16 3.86 -1.30
CA ARG A 22 6.58 4.22 -1.11
C ARG A 22 6.77 4.72 0.31
N THR A 23 7.85 4.30 0.95
CA THR A 23 8.27 4.87 2.23
C THR A 23 9.28 5.97 1.93
N PHE A 24 8.93 7.23 2.19
CA PHE A 24 9.87 8.36 2.10
C PHE A 24 9.85 9.14 3.42
N ILE A 25 11.02 9.23 4.09
CA ILE A 25 11.22 9.95 5.36
C ILE A 25 10.12 9.60 6.40
N GLY A 26 9.86 8.31 6.60
CA GLY A 26 8.87 7.83 7.57
C GLY A 26 7.40 8.09 7.20
N ARG A 27 7.10 8.65 6.02
CA ARG A 27 5.75 8.73 5.46
C ARG A 27 5.52 7.61 4.46
N LEU A 28 4.36 6.96 4.60
CA LEU A 28 3.84 6.04 3.62
C LEU A 28 3.07 6.86 2.57
N GLU A 29 3.63 7.03 1.39
CA GLU A 29 2.99 7.69 0.27
C GLU A 29 2.36 6.63 -0.65
N TYR A 30 1.09 6.81 -0.98
CA TYR A 30 0.34 5.92 -1.85
C TYR A 30 0.16 6.56 -3.23
N ASP A 31 0.63 5.90 -4.29
CA ASP A 31 0.52 6.40 -5.67
C ASP A 31 -0.03 5.32 -6.63
N PRO A 32 -1.36 5.20 -6.79
CA PRO A 32 -1.98 4.22 -7.69
C PRO A 32 -1.70 4.49 -9.17
N ALA A 33 -1.17 5.67 -9.53
CA ALA A 33 -0.94 6.01 -10.93
C ALA A 33 0.23 5.24 -11.54
N ARG A 34 1.12 4.66 -10.72
CA ARG A 34 2.30 3.93 -11.18
C ARG A 34 1.95 2.64 -11.93
N SER A 35 0.86 1.98 -11.56
CA SER A 35 0.36 0.78 -12.23
C SER A 35 -0.53 1.08 -13.45
N CYS A 36 -0.90 2.35 -13.68
CA CYS A 36 -1.89 2.73 -14.68
C CYS A 36 -1.31 3.63 -15.76
N TYR A 37 -1.45 3.22 -17.03
CA TYR A 37 -1.05 4.05 -18.16
C TYR A 37 -1.87 5.34 -18.20
N LYS A 38 -1.21 6.49 -18.07
CA LYS A 38 -1.83 7.80 -18.20
C LYS A 38 -1.88 8.21 -19.67
N PRO A 39 -3.07 8.47 -20.25
CA PRO A 39 -3.16 8.89 -21.63
C PRO A 39 -2.54 10.27 -21.84
N THR A 40 -1.92 10.45 -22.99
CA THR A 40 -1.31 11.73 -23.37
C THR A 40 -2.38 12.65 -23.93
N ARG A 41 -2.41 13.90 -23.47
CA ARG A 41 -3.32 14.92 -23.99
C ARG A 41 -3.01 15.17 -25.47
N PRO A 42 -4.01 15.16 -26.36
CA PRO A 42 -3.80 15.46 -27.78
C PRO A 42 -3.39 16.94 -27.95
N TYR A 43 -2.53 17.19 -28.94
CA TYR A 43 -2.04 18.54 -29.27
C TYR A 43 -2.95 19.31 -30.24
N SER A 44 -3.91 18.64 -30.88
CA SER A 44 -4.80 19.20 -31.90
C SER A 44 -6.26 19.22 -31.46
N ASP A 45 -7.03 20.17 -31.99
CA ASP A 45 -8.49 20.26 -31.84
C ASP A 45 -9.28 19.24 -32.69
N ASP A 46 -8.61 18.16 -33.10
CA ASP A 46 -9.24 17.06 -33.81
C ASP A 46 -10.25 16.36 -32.89
N SER A 47 -11.51 16.30 -33.35
CA SER A 47 -12.62 15.71 -32.60
C SER A 47 -12.41 14.22 -32.37
N TYR A 48 -11.78 13.51 -33.31
CA TYR A 48 -11.46 12.09 -33.18
C TYR A 48 -10.38 11.86 -32.11
N ALA A 49 -9.26 12.60 -32.18
CA ALA A 49 -8.22 12.54 -31.15
C ALA A 49 -8.75 12.90 -29.75
N ARG A 50 -9.65 13.89 -29.66
CA ARG A 50 -10.29 14.27 -28.39
C ARG A 50 -11.16 13.14 -27.84
N GLN A 51 -11.98 12.50 -28.68
CA GLN A 51 -12.83 11.40 -28.24
C GLN A 51 -11.99 10.19 -27.80
N ALA A 52 -10.94 9.85 -28.56
CA ALA A 52 -10.00 8.79 -28.20
C ALA A 52 -9.32 9.06 -26.84
N TYR A 53 -8.93 10.32 -26.58
CA TYR A 53 -8.38 10.73 -25.29
C TYR A 53 -9.39 10.57 -24.15
N ILE A 54 -10.66 10.95 -24.35
CA ILE A 54 -11.72 10.77 -23.35
C ILE A 54 -11.91 9.29 -23.01
N ASP A 55 -11.93 8.42 -24.03
CA ASP A 55 -12.12 6.99 -23.80
C ASP A 55 -10.90 6.34 -23.13
N GLN A 56 -9.69 6.77 -23.46
CA GLN A 56 -8.49 6.35 -22.74
C GLN A 56 -8.47 6.90 -21.30
N ALA A 57 -8.97 8.11 -21.06
CA ALA A 57 -9.06 8.69 -19.72
C ALA A 57 -10.04 7.91 -18.84
N LYS A 58 -11.17 7.44 -19.38
CA LYS A 58 -12.08 6.53 -18.67
C LYS A 58 -11.37 5.25 -18.25
N ARG A 59 -10.67 4.60 -19.18
CA ARG A 59 -9.87 3.39 -18.88
C ARG A 59 -8.79 3.65 -17.82
N HIS A 60 -8.15 4.81 -17.86
CA HIS A 60 -7.19 5.20 -16.83
C HIS A 60 -7.84 5.33 -15.45
N MET A 61 -9.00 5.97 -15.36
CA MET A 61 -9.76 6.09 -14.10
C MET A 61 -10.23 4.74 -13.58
N GLU A 62 -10.70 3.86 -14.46
CA GLU A 62 -11.08 2.48 -14.11
C GLU A 62 -9.88 1.71 -13.55
N CYS A 63 -8.71 1.84 -14.18
CA CYS A 63 -7.47 1.25 -13.67
C CYS A 63 -7.11 1.77 -12.28
N LEU A 64 -7.16 3.09 -12.05
CA LEU A 64 -6.85 3.69 -10.75
C LEU A 64 -7.77 3.17 -9.64
N ASN A 65 -9.07 3.07 -9.94
CA ASN A 65 -10.06 2.52 -9.01
C ASN A 65 -9.78 1.05 -8.70
N ALA A 66 -9.53 0.23 -9.73
CA ALA A 66 -9.23 -1.19 -9.57
C ALA A 66 -7.93 -1.43 -8.79
N ALA A 67 -6.87 -0.67 -9.10
CA ALA A 67 -5.60 -0.72 -8.37
C ALA A 67 -5.82 -0.39 -6.89
N THR A 68 -6.59 0.66 -6.61
CA THR A 68 -6.90 1.07 -5.23
C THR A 68 -7.73 0.05 -4.47
N GLU A 69 -8.76 -0.53 -5.07
CA GLU A 69 -9.52 -1.58 -4.42
C GLU A 69 -8.67 -2.83 -4.12
N ASN A 70 -7.77 -3.21 -5.03
CA ASN A 70 -6.89 -4.36 -4.85
C ASN A 70 -5.88 -4.11 -3.73
N ASP A 71 -5.27 -2.93 -3.70
CA ASP A 71 -4.32 -2.55 -2.66
C ASP A 71 -4.99 -2.43 -1.29
N LEU A 72 -6.22 -1.91 -1.21
CA LEU A 72 -7.01 -1.91 0.02
C LEU A 72 -7.31 -3.33 0.52
N LYS A 73 -7.77 -4.22 -0.36
CA LYS A 73 -8.05 -5.63 -0.01
C LYS A 73 -6.79 -6.34 0.45
N TYR A 74 -5.65 -6.06 -0.18
CA TYR A 74 -4.36 -6.61 0.23
C TYR A 74 -3.94 -6.07 1.61
N ALA A 75 -4.02 -4.75 1.81
CA ALA A 75 -3.67 -4.12 3.08
C ALA A 75 -4.52 -4.64 4.24
N GLU A 76 -5.83 -4.80 4.05
CA GLU A 76 -6.74 -5.38 5.04
C GLU A 76 -6.29 -6.80 5.43
N LYS A 77 -6.01 -7.67 4.44
CA LYS A 77 -5.53 -9.03 4.69
C LYS A 77 -4.20 -9.04 5.44
N ALA A 78 -3.26 -8.17 5.06
CA ALA A 78 -1.95 -8.07 5.70
C ALA A 78 -2.07 -7.63 7.16
N ILE A 79 -2.93 -6.64 7.45
CA ILE A 79 -3.20 -6.17 8.83
C ILE A 79 -3.81 -7.29 9.68
N LEU A 80 -4.83 -7.98 9.16
CA LEU A 80 -5.49 -9.07 9.88
C LEU A 80 -4.52 -10.23 10.18
N ALA A 81 -3.70 -10.61 9.19
CA ALA A 81 -2.70 -11.65 9.36
C ALA A 81 -1.63 -11.27 10.40
N GLY A 82 -1.13 -10.03 10.34
CA GLY A 82 -0.15 -9.50 11.30
C GLY A 82 -0.71 -9.45 12.72
N HIS A 83 -1.96 -9.00 12.88
CA HIS A 83 -2.64 -8.97 14.18
C HIS A 83 -2.80 -10.37 14.77
N LYS A 84 -3.30 -11.32 13.97
CA LYS A 84 -3.44 -12.71 14.41
C LYS A 84 -2.10 -13.29 14.86
N LYS A 85 -1.05 -13.10 14.06
CA LYS A 85 0.30 -13.57 14.40
C LYS A 85 0.78 -13.00 15.73
N ALA A 86 0.62 -11.68 15.94
CA ALA A 86 1.03 -11.04 17.19
C ALA A 86 0.25 -11.56 18.42
N VAL A 87 -1.06 -11.82 18.25
CA VAL A 87 -1.88 -12.43 19.31
C VAL A 87 -1.43 -13.87 19.60
N ASP A 88 -1.20 -14.67 18.57
CA ASP A 88 -0.75 -16.06 18.72
C ASP A 88 0.63 -16.12 19.41
N GLU A 89 1.56 -15.26 19.03
CA GLU A 89 2.88 -15.12 19.66
C GLU A 89 2.74 -14.75 21.15
N PHE A 90 1.90 -13.76 21.49
CA PHE A 90 1.66 -13.36 22.87
C PHE A 90 1.00 -14.48 23.71
N LEU A 91 0.00 -15.17 23.15
CA LEU A 91 -0.64 -16.30 23.83
C LEU A 91 0.35 -17.45 24.07
N ASP A 92 1.28 -17.68 23.15
CA ASP A 92 2.33 -18.67 23.33
C ASP A 92 3.36 -18.26 24.38
N GLU A 93 3.69 -16.96 24.50
CA GLU A 93 4.50 -16.44 25.62
C GLU A 93 3.81 -16.70 26.97
N VAL A 94 2.53 -16.36 27.09
CA VAL A 94 1.72 -16.61 28.30
C VAL A 94 1.66 -18.11 28.63
N ARG A 95 1.47 -18.98 27.64
CA ARG A 95 1.48 -20.44 27.83
C ARG A 95 2.82 -20.99 28.30
N ARG A 96 3.91 -20.34 27.91
CA ARG A 96 5.28 -20.68 28.33
C ARG A 96 5.60 -20.14 29.73
N GLY A 97 4.68 -19.40 30.35
CA GLY A 97 4.79 -18.90 31.72
C GLY A 97 5.60 -17.61 31.85
N TYR A 98 5.71 -16.83 30.77
CA TYR A 98 6.20 -15.44 30.82
C TYR A 98 5.11 -14.47 31.26
#